data_AF-A0A1R3L7L6-F1
#
_entry.id   AF-A0A1R3L7L6-F1
#
_cell.length_a   1.000
_cell.length_b   1.000
_cell.length_c   1.000
_cell.angle_alpha   90.00
_cell.angle_beta   90.00
_cell.angle_gamma   90.00
#
_symmetry.space_group_name_H-M   'P 1'
#
loop_
_entity.id
_entity.type
_entity.pdbx_description
1 polymer ?
#
loop_
_entity_poly.entity_id
_entity_poly.type
_entity_poly.pdbx_seq_one_letter_code
_entity_poly.pdbx_strand_id
1 'polypeptide(L)'
;MSFDVVGIVITVKSIFSNPTSKRRKVIIVNKEFDQLLVTLRGDLAEIEGASLKILKDTKPVVALLSVIGRNYLGEFQLSTKSSTLVLMNPEIP
;
A
#
# COMPACT_ATOMS: atom_id res chain seq x y z
N MET A 1 -10.43 -10.50 -6.35
CA MET A 1 -9.66 -11.48 -5.56
C MET A 1 -8.99 -10.76 -4.39
N SER A 2 -8.92 -11.37 -3.22
CA SER A 2 -8.27 -10.80 -2.02
C SER A 2 -6.87 -11.37 -1.90
N PHE A 3 -5.90 -10.55 -1.52
CA PHE A 3 -4.50 -10.92 -1.38
C PHE A 3 -3.94 -10.39 -0.07
N ASP A 4 -2.93 -11.06 0.44
CA ASP A 4 -2.05 -10.54 1.48
C ASP A 4 -0.70 -10.26 0.82
N VAL A 5 -0.13 -9.08 1.07
CA VAL A 5 1.15 -8.68 0.47
C VAL A 5 2.10 -8.22 1.54
N VAL A 6 3.35 -8.65 1.43
CA VAL A 6 4.45 -8.22 2.29
C VAL A 6 5.56 -7.72 1.40
N GLY A 7 6.14 -6.58 1.73
CA GLY A 7 7.26 -6.03 0.98
C GLY A 7 7.90 -4.83 1.65
N ILE A 8 9.05 -4.44 1.12
CA ILE A 8 9.79 -3.26 1.56
C ILE A 8 9.25 -2.04 0.82
N VAL A 9 8.91 -0.98 1.55
CA VAL A 9 8.47 0.27 0.94
C VAL A 9 9.64 0.97 0.28
N ILE A 10 9.54 1.18 -1.04
CA ILE A 10 10.54 1.90 -1.82
C ILE A 10 10.09 3.30 -2.22
N THR A 11 8.79 3.51 -2.44
CA THR A 11 8.28 4.82 -2.85
C THR A 11 6.88 5.05 -2.33
N VAL A 12 6.66 6.24 -1.79
CA VAL A 12 5.34 6.73 -1.41
C VAL A 12 5.06 8.02 -2.17
N LYS A 13 4.06 8.00 -3.04
CA LYS A 13 3.65 9.18 -3.81
C LYS A 13 2.89 10.17 -2.93
N SER A 14 2.78 11.42 -3.39
CA SER A 14 1.91 12.40 -2.76
C SER A 14 0.45 11.91 -2.73
N ILE A 15 -0.30 12.36 -1.73
CA ILE A 15 -1.73 12.06 -1.66
C ILE A 15 -2.46 12.77 -2.80
N PHE A 16 -3.34 12.04 -3.44
CA PHE A 16 -4.41 12.59 -4.26
C PHE A 16 -5.65 12.72 -3.38
N SER A 17 -6.22 13.91 -3.30
CA SER A 17 -7.42 14.17 -2.50
C SER A 17 -8.40 15.00 -3.33
N ASN A 18 -9.63 14.52 -3.43
CA ASN A 18 -10.78 15.27 -3.90
C ASN A 18 -11.93 15.10 -2.89
N PRO A 19 -13.06 15.81 -3.02
CA PRO A 19 -14.13 15.77 -2.03
C PRO A 19 -14.71 14.37 -1.76
N THR A 20 -14.55 13.42 -2.69
CA THR A 20 -15.16 12.09 -2.63
C THR A 20 -14.14 10.96 -2.45
N SER A 21 -12.85 11.24 -2.53
CA SER A 21 -11.82 10.20 -2.58
C SER A 21 -10.45 10.72 -2.18
N LYS A 22 -9.86 10.01 -1.21
CA LYS A 22 -8.47 10.18 -0.81
C LYS A 22 -7.70 8.93 -1.18
N ARG A 23 -6.58 9.10 -1.88
CA ARG A 23 -5.79 7.99 -2.41
C ARG A 23 -4.30 8.29 -2.31
N ARG A 24 -3.51 7.28 -1.96
CA ARG A 24 -2.06 7.38 -1.97
C ARG A 24 -1.47 6.11 -2.56
N LYS A 25 -0.59 6.27 -3.54
CA LYS A 25 0.11 5.16 -4.18
C LYS A 25 1.40 4.86 -3.42
N VAL A 26 1.55 3.61 -3.02
CA VAL A 26 2.75 3.06 -2.39
C VAL A 26 3.29 1.98 -3.32
N ILE A 27 4.60 2.02 -3.55
CA ILE A 27 5.31 0.97 -4.28
C ILE A 27 6.10 0.19 -3.24
N ILE A 28 5.85 -1.12 -3.20
CA ILE A 28 6.60 -2.07 -2.37
C ILE A 28 7.37 -3.04 -3.27
N VAL A 29 8.45 -3.59 -2.74
CA VAL A 29 9.21 -4.67 -3.41
C VAL A 29 9.06 -5.94 -2.58
N ASN A 30 8.67 -7.04 -3.23
CA ASN A 30 8.59 -8.37 -2.61
C ASN A 30 9.98 -9.04 -2.57
N LYS A 31 10.04 -10.28 -2.07
CA LYS A 31 11.30 -11.05 -1.99
C LYS A 31 11.85 -11.46 -3.37
N GLU A 32 10.99 -11.54 -4.39
CA GLU A 32 11.35 -11.80 -5.79
C GLU A 32 11.85 -10.55 -6.54
N PHE A 33 11.95 -9.39 -5.86
CA PHE A 33 12.29 -8.10 -6.45
C PHE A 33 11.23 -7.50 -7.40
N ASP A 34 10.01 -8.04 -7.40
CA ASP A 34 8.89 -7.47 -8.13
C ASP A 34 8.39 -6.20 -7.46
N GLN A 35 8.14 -5.16 -8.26
CA GLN A 35 7.53 -3.93 -7.80
C GLN A 35 6.01 -4.03 -7.83
N LEU A 36 5.39 -3.95 -6.66
CA LEU A 36 3.94 -3.97 -6.50
C LEU A 36 3.43 -2.57 -6.20
N LEU A 37 2.54 -2.07 -7.07
CA LEU A 37 1.84 -0.82 -6.86
C LEU A 37 0.56 -1.05 -6.05
N VAL A 38 0.53 -0.52 -4.83
CA VAL A 38 -0.63 -0.59 -3.93
C VAL A 38 -1.24 0.81 -3.77
N THR A 39 -2.53 0.93 -4.06
CA THR A 39 -3.29 2.16 -3.81
C THR A 39 -3.96 2.09 -2.45
N LEU A 40 -3.45 2.86 -1.49
CA LEU A 40 -4.13 3.14 -0.23
C LEU A 40 -5.33 4.06 -0.50
N ARG A 41 -6.46 3.79 0.15
CA ARG A 41 -7.72 4.55 0.02
C ARG A 41 -8.22 5.05 1.37
N GLY A 42 -8.94 6.17 1.34
CA GLY A 42 -9.59 6.74 2.52
C GLY A 42 -8.59 7.03 3.63
N ASP A 43 -8.96 6.70 4.86
CA ASP A 43 -8.16 6.97 6.06
C ASP A 43 -6.79 6.29 6.00
N LEU A 44 -6.68 5.09 5.40
CA LEU A 44 -5.39 4.42 5.19
C LEU A 44 -4.45 5.23 4.30
N ALA A 45 -4.97 6.01 3.35
CA ALA A 45 -4.14 6.88 2.51
C ALA A 45 -3.60 8.09 3.27
N GLU A 46 -4.38 8.57 4.26
CA GLU A 46 -4.04 9.74 5.06
C GLU A 46 -3.12 9.39 6.22
N ILE A 47 -3.50 8.40 7.02
CA ILE A 47 -2.85 8.03 8.27
C ILE A 47 -1.64 7.14 7.95
N GLU A 48 -1.88 5.87 7.59
CA GLU A 48 -0.82 4.91 7.31
C GLU A 48 0.08 5.38 6.15
N GLY A 49 -0.54 5.90 5.10
CA GLY A 49 0.18 6.46 3.97
C GLY A 49 1.08 7.63 4.34
N ALA A 50 0.75 8.45 5.35
CA ALA A 50 1.63 9.51 5.85
C ALA A 50 2.77 8.97 6.68
N SER A 51 2.50 8.02 7.57
CA SER A 51 3.53 7.31 8.33
C SER A 51 4.56 6.68 7.40
N LEU A 52 4.11 5.95 6.37
CA LEU A 52 5.00 5.37 5.36
C LEU A 52 5.80 6.41 4.57
N LYS A 53 5.22 7.59 4.30
CA LYS A 53 5.94 8.65 3.59
C LYS A 53 7.09 9.21 4.42
N ILE A 54 6.90 9.33 5.73
CA ILE A 54 7.92 9.78 6.69
C ILE A 54 9.00 8.71 6.82
N LEU A 55 8.60 7.43 6.93
CA LEU A 55 9.50 6.32 7.20
C LEU A 55 10.20 5.75 5.97
N LYS A 56 9.82 6.15 4.74
CA LYS A 56 10.29 5.54 3.49
C LYS A 56 11.82 5.37 3.41
N ASP A 57 12.59 6.32 3.94
CA ASP A 57 14.05 6.33 3.82
C ASP A 57 14.71 5.29 4.73
N THR A 58 13.98 4.83 5.77
CA THR A 58 14.35 3.67 6.61
C THR A 58 14.03 2.32 5.95
N LYS A 59 13.38 2.34 4.77
CA LYS A 59 12.94 1.15 4.03
C LYS A 59 12.12 0.18 4.90
N PRO A 60 10.98 0.62 5.47
CA PRO A 60 10.20 -0.21 6.36
C PRO A 60 9.61 -1.41 5.62
N VAL A 61 9.53 -2.55 6.31
CA VAL A 61 8.75 -3.70 5.87
C VAL A 61 7.29 -3.41 6.17
N VAL A 62 6.41 -3.67 5.21
CA VAL A 62 4.97 -3.50 5.38
C VAL A 62 4.27 -4.77 4.98
N ALA A 63 3.34 -5.22 5.84
CA ALA A 63 2.34 -6.21 5.48
C ALA A 63 0.99 -5.52 5.28
N LEU A 64 0.39 -5.69 4.11
CA LEU A 64 -0.98 -5.26 3.83
C LEU A 64 -1.85 -6.51 3.67
N LEU A 65 -2.72 -6.75 4.66
CA LEU A 65 -3.58 -7.91 4.71
C LEU A 65 -4.95 -7.58 4.12
N SER A 66 -5.52 -8.51 3.37
CA SER A 66 -6.81 -8.35 2.70
C SER A 66 -6.83 -7.12 1.79
N VAL A 67 -5.86 -6.98 0.89
CA VAL A 67 -5.94 -6.03 -0.22
C VAL A 67 -6.73 -6.64 -1.37
N ILE A 68 -7.34 -5.81 -2.21
CA ILE A 68 -8.09 -6.27 -3.38
C ILE A 68 -7.28 -6.05 -4.65
N GLY A 69 -7.10 -7.11 -5.43
CA GLY A 69 -6.59 -7.01 -6.80
C GLY A 69 -7.76 -6.86 -7.77
N ARG A 70 -7.68 -5.84 -8.64
CA ARG A 70 -8.65 -5.56 -9.70
C ARG A 70 -7.93 -5.12 -10.97
N ASN A 71 -8.46 -5.51 -12.11
CA ASN A 71 -8.03 -4.94 -13.39
C ASN A 71 -8.74 -3.59 -13.57
N TYR A 72 -7.98 -2.52 -13.71
CA TYR A 72 -8.49 -1.19 -14.02
C TYR A 72 -7.82 -0.69 -15.29
N LEU A 73 -8.63 -0.46 -16.33
CA LEU A 73 -8.16 -0.07 -17.67
C LEU A 73 -7.13 -1.06 -18.26
N GLY A 74 -7.34 -2.36 -18.06
CA GLY A 74 -6.45 -3.41 -18.53
C GLY A 74 -5.28 -3.73 -17.61
N GLU A 75 -4.97 -2.85 -16.64
CA GLU A 75 -3.83 -3.03 -15.73
C GLU A 75 -4.26 -3.65 -14.40
N PHE A 76 -3.55 -4.68 -13.96
CA PHE A 76 -3.76 -5.27 -12.64
C PHE A 76 -3.27 -4.32 -11.55
N GLN A 77 -4.14 -3.98 -10.61
CA GLN A 77 -3.84 -3.03 -9.53
C GLN A 77 -4.28 -3.58 -8.19
N LEU A 78 -3.42 -3.39 -7.19
CA LEU A 78 -3.74 -3.64 -5.79
C LEU A 78 -4.29 -2.38 -5.14
N SER A 79 -5.33 -2.53 -4.34
CA SER A 79 -5.94 -1.43 -3.60
C SER A 79 -6.35 -1.89 -2.22
N THR A 80 -6.29 -1.00 -1.24
CA THR A 80 -6.89 -1.26 0.06
C THR A 80 -8.42 -1.16 -0.01
N LYS A 81 -9.09 -1.87 0.89
CA LYS A 81 -10.52 -1.81 1.18
C LYS A 81 -10.71 -1.50 2.67
N SER A 82 -11.95 -1.32 3.11
CA SER A 82 -12.28 -1.00 4.51
C SER A 82 -11.77 -2.05 5.51
N SER A 83 -11.69 -3.31 5.10
CA SER A 83 -11.18 -4.40 5.94
C SER A 83 -9.68 -4.67 5.79
N THR A 84 -8.94 -3.82 5.05
CA THR A 84 -7.49 -3.98 4.92
C THR A 84 -6.80 -3.61 6.24
N LEU A 85 -5.89 -4.46 6.70
CA LEU A 85 -4.99 -4.16 7.82
C LEU A 85 -3.60 -3.82 7.28
N VAL A 86 -2.96 -2.81 7.87
CA VAL A 86 -1.61 -2.39 7.53
C VAL A 86 -0.73 -2.57 8.75
N LEU A 87 0.31 -3.40 8.63
CA LEU A 87 1.30 -3.62 9.68
C LEU A 87 2.64 -3.07 9.20
N MET A 88 3.24 -2.19 9.99
CA MET A 88 4.56 -1.62 9.73
C MET A 88 5.59 -2.32 10.61
N ASN A 89 6.67 -2.81 9.99
CA ASN A 89 7.71 -3.64 10.59
C ASN A 89 7.13 -4.74 11.51
N PRO A 90 6.20 -5.57 11.01
CA PRO A 90 5.66 -6.65 11.81
C PRO A 90 6.77 -7.63 12.22
N GLU A 91 6.71 -8.10 13.47
CA GLU A 91 7.52 -9.22 13.95
C GLU A 91 6.88 -10.52 13.43
N ILE A 92 7.22 -10.88 12.19
CA ILE A 92 6.80 -12.12 11.54
C ILE A 92 8.05 -12.94 11.13
N PRO A 93 8.01 -14.28 11.25
CA PRO A 93 9.15 -15.15 10.91
C PRO A 93 9.61 -15.04 9.45
#